data_AF-A0A1Q3MZM8-F1
#
_entry.id   AF-A0A1Q3MZM8-F1
#
_cell.length_a   1.000
_cell.length_b   1.000
_cell.length_c   1.000
_cell.angle_alpha   90.00
_cell.angle_beta   90.00
_cell.angle_gamma   90.00
#
_symmetry.space_group_name_H-M   'P 1'
#
loop_
_entity.id
_entity.type
_entity.pdbx_description
1 polymer ?
#
loop_
_entity_poly.entity_id
_entity_poly.type
_entity_poly.pdbx_seq_one_letter_code
_entity_poly.pdbx_strand_id
1 'polypeptide(L)'
;MGHHNHDTHHDELFYYEGDQSKLYSGLLNHHAHEGVESAGSKAKIKKIWLITLYLSIITLIELAGGFYEYYNEGTNRVIMISFFFIFTLLKAYLIVKVFMHLGDEVRAFINTVIIPLLIFVWFIIAFLADADHSLHMNTSFWQQMKDAATGIIK
;
A
#
# COMPACT_ATOMS: atom_id res chain seq x y z
N MET A 1 72.01 15.36 -39.12
CA MET A 1 70.84 16.09 -38.60
C MET A 1 69.61 15.46 -39.23
N GLY A 2 68.84 14.69 -38.46
CA GLY A 2 67.59 14.06 -38.88
C GLY A 2 66.98 13.38 -37.65
N HIS A 3 66.02 14.01 -36.99
CA HIS A 3 64.57 13.88 -37.21
C HIS A 3 64.00 12.57 -36.67
N HIS A 4 63.74 12.51 -35.35
CA HIS A 4 62.80 11.56 -34.73
C HIS A 4 62.18 12.25 -33.51
N ASN A 5 61.26 13.17 -33.77
CA ASN A 5 60.37 13.76 -32.79
C ASN A 5 58.94 13.50 -33.28
N HIS A 6 58.51 12.27 -33.11
CA HIS A 6 57.14 11.82 -33.27
C HIS A 6 57.15 10.49 -32.54
N ASP A 7 56.32 10.36 -31.51
CA ASP A 7 55.81 9.10 -30.91
C ASP A 7 55.45 9.30 -29.43
N THR A 8 56.06 10.27 -28.73
CA THR A 8 55.80 10.54 -27.30
C THR A 8 54.38 10.98 -26.95
N HIS A 9 53.62 11.54 -27.91
CA HIS A 9 52.23 11.97 -27.65
C HIS A 9 51.20 10.84 -27.70
N HIS A 10 51.49 9.73 -28.40
CA HIS A 10 50.58 8.59 -28.45
C HIS A 10 50.66 7.73 -27.19
N ASP A 11 51.85 7.65 -26.60
CA ASP A 11 52.06 6.92 -25.34
C ASP A 11 51.38 7.62 -24.17
N GLU A 12 51.53 8.95 -24.02
CA GLU A 12 50.92 9.70 -22.92
C GLU A 12 49.38 9.68 -22.96
N LEU A 13 48.76 9.77 -24.14
CA LEU A 13 47.31 9.65 -24.31
C LEU A 13 46.81 8.26 -23.91
N PHE A 14 47.54 7.20 -24.29
CA PHE A 14 47.22 5.83 -23.91
C PHE A 14 47.33 5.60 -22.39
N TYR A 15 48.36 6.16 -21.73
CA TYR A 15 48.50 6.10 -20.28
C TYR A 15 47.42 6.93 -19.57
N TYR A 16 47.00 8.06 -20.13
CA TYR A 16 45.95 8.91 -19.59
C TYR A 16 44.55 8.27 -19.70
N GLU A 17 44.21 7.68 -20.85
CA GLU A 17 42.94 6.97 -21.04
C GLU A 17 42.88 5.64 -20.27
N GLY A 18 44.02 4.95 -20.13
CA GLY A 18 44.14 3.70 -19.39
C GLY A 18 43.91 3.86 -17.87
N ASP A 19 44.34 4.98 -17.29
CA ASP A 19 44.13 5.25 -15.85
C ASP A 19 42.69 5.71 -15.57
N GLN A 20 42.12 6.56 -16.43
CA GLN A 20 40.72 7.01 -16.29
C GLN A 20 39.70 5.88 -16.50
N SER A 21 39.94 4.98 -17.46
CA SER A 21 39.08 3.82 -17.69
C SER A 21 39.11 2.83 -16.52
N LYS A 22 40.23 2.72 -15.78
CA LYS A 22 40.29 1.96 -14.52
C LYS A 22 39.49 2.61 -13.39
N LEU A 23 39.45 3.94 -13.33
CA LEU A 23 38.62 4.64 -12.35
C LEU A 23 37.13 4.53 -12.68
N TYR A 24 36.73 4.66 -13.95
CA TYR A 24 35.34 4.52 -14.36
C TYR A 24 34.85 3.07 -14.29
N SER A 25 35.65 2.12 -14.79
CA SER A 25 35.34 0.68 -14.66
C SER A 25 35.45 0.19 -13.22
N GLY A 26 36.30 0.76 -12.37
CA GLY A 26 36.38 0.45 -10.94
C GLY A 26 35.15 0.94 -10.18
N LEU A 27 34.69 2.16 -10.46
CA LEU A 27 33.42 2.69 -9.93
C LEU A 27 32.24 1.83 -10.41
N LEU A 28 32.18 1.51 -11.71
CA LEU A 28 31.14 0.65 -12.29
C LEU A 28 31.22 -0.81 -11.84
N ASN A 29 32.40 -1.40 -11.68
CA ASN A 29 32.55 -2.77 -11.15
C ASN A 29 32.18 -2.83 -9.67
N HIS A 30 32.51 -1.80 -8.89
CA HIS A 30 32.03 -1.70 -7.51
C HIS A 30 30.50 -1.57 -7.49
N HIS A 31 29.90 -0.73 -8.34
CA HIS A 31 28.44 -0.59 -8.38
C HIS A 31 27.69 -1.77 -9.05
N ALA A 32 28.32 -2.52 -9.96
CA ALA A 32 27.73 -3.66 -10.65
C ALA A 32 27.79 -4.95 -9.82
N HIS A 33 28.84 -5.14 -9.00
CA HIS A 33 28.90 -6.25 -8.04
C HIS A 33 28.20 -5.94 -6.71
N GLU A 34 28.05 -4.68 -6.33
CA GLU A 34 27.38 -4.29 -5.07
C GLU A 34 25.87 -4.03 -5.25
N GLY A 35 25.40 -3.90 -6.51
CA GLY A 35 24.00 -3.64 -6.84
C GLY A 35 23.07 -4.87 -6.89
N VAL A 36 23.61 -6.10 -6.92
CA VAL A 36 22.78 -7.31 -7.11
C VAL A 36 22.91 -8.32 -5.96
N GLU A 37 23.92 -8.21 -5.10
CA GLU A 37 24.19 -9.22 -4.06
C GLU A 37 24.43 -8.67 -2.64
N SER A 38 23.90 -7.50 -2.28
CA SER A 38 23.82 -7.17 -0.85
C SER A 38 22.79 -8.09 -0.18
N ALA A 39 23.26 -8.96 0.73
CA ALA A 39 22.41 -9.88 1.50
C ALA A 39 21.21 -9.19 2.18
N GLY A 40 21.32 -7.88 2.44
CA GLY A 40 20.25 -7.02 2.95
C GLY A 40 19.06 -6.83 2.00
N SER A 41 19.26 -6.78 0.68
CA SER A 41 18.16 -6.59 -0.30
C SER A 41 17.33 -7.86 -0.48
N LYS A 42 18.00 -9.01 -0.63
CA LYS A 42 17.34 -10.33 -0.76
C LYS A 42 16.49 -10.68 0.48
N ALA A 43 16.94 -10.27 1.67
CA ALA A 43 16.21 -10.46 2.91
C ALA A 43 14.89 -9.65 2.98
N LYS A 44 14.87 -8.42 2.45
CA LYS A 44 13.66 -7.58 2.40
C LYS A 44 12.62 -8.15 1.44
N ILE A 45 13.05 -8.57 0.25
CA ILE A 45 12.18 -9.19 -0.76
C ILE A 45 11.57 -10.49 -0.21
N LYS A 46 12.37 -11.32 0.48
CA LYS A 46 11.89 -12.55 1.12
C LYS A 46 10.83 -12.30 2.19
N LYS A 47 10.98 -11.24 2.99
CA LYS A 47 9.97 -10.84 3.99
C LYS A 47 8.66 -10.44 3.29
N ILE A 48 8.72 -9.59 2.27
CA ILE A 48 7.54 -9.17 1.52
C ILE A 48 6.77 -10.39 0.97
N TRP A 49 7.48 -11.32 0.35
CA TRP A 49 6.88 -12.56 -0.17
C TRP A 49 6.22 -13.42 0.90
N LEU A 50 6.85 -13.53 2.08
CA LEU A 50 6.33 -14.26 3.21
C LEU A 50 5.04 -13.61 3.76
N ILE A 51 4.98 -12.28 3.82
CA ILE A 51 3.77 -11.57 4.27
C ILE A 51 2.64 -11.69 3.26
N THR A 52 2.95 -11.53 1.98
CA THR A 52 1.96 -11.77 0.91
C THR A 52 1.38 -13.18 1.01
N LEU A 53 2.20 -14.18 1.33
CA LEU A 53 1.74 -15.54 1.56
C LEU A 53 0.84 -15.65 2.80
N TYR A 54 1.22 -15.06 3.95
CA TYR A 54 0.37 -15.03 5.15
C TYR A 54 -0.98 -14.36 4.91
N LEU A 55 -0.98 -13.21 4.22
CA LEU A 55 -2.20 -12.47 3.88
C LEU A 55 -3.08 -13.26 2.92
N SER A 56 -2.48 -13.95 1.94
CA SER A 56 -3.19 -14.84 1.03
C SER A 56 -3.89 -15.98 1.79
N ILE A 57 -3.19 -16.63 2.73
CA ILE A 57 -3.77 -17.69 3.55
C ILE A 57 -4.93 -17.17 4.40
N ILE A 58 -4.77 -16.03 5.07
CA ILE A 58 -5.84 -15.39 5.84
C ILE A 58 -7.06 -15.09 4.96
N THR A 59 -6.83 -14.60 3.75
CA THR A 59 -7.90 -14.25 2.80
C THR A 59 -8.62 -15.49 2.28
N LEU A 60 -7.90 -16.58 2.04
CA LEU A 60 -8.49 -17.86 1.67
C LEU A 60 -9.37 -18.44 2.78
N ILE A 61 -8.94 -18.33 4.05
CA ILE A 61 -9.74 -18.75 5.20
C ILE A 61 -11.02 -17.90 5.31
N GLU A 62 -10.89 -16.58 5.15
CA GLU A 62 -12.01 -15.65 5.16
C GLU A 62 -13.03 -15.98 4.06
N LEU A 63 -12.55 -16.22 2.83
CA LEU A 63 -13.38 -16.62 1.69
C LEU A 63 -14.04 -17.99 1.90
N ALA A 64 -13.31 -18.98 2.42
CA ALA A 64 -13.85 -20.29 2.73
C ALA A 64 -14.94 -20.24 3.80
N GLY A 65 -14.76 -19.41 4.84
CA GLY A 65 -15.80 -19.13 5.84
C GLY A 65 -17.06 -18.52 5.21
N GLY A 66 -16.89 -17.62 4.23
CA GLY A 66 -18.00 -17.03 3.48
C GLY A 66 -18.77 -18.02 2.61
N PHE A 67 -18.04 -18.89 1.90
CA PHE A 67 -18.66 -19.98 1.16
C PHE A 67 -19.37 -20.96 2.09
N TYR A 68 -18.77 -21.30 3.24
CA TYR A 68 -19.40 -22.19 4.21
C TYR A 68 -20.72 -21.62 4.73
N GLU A 69 -20.76 -20.32 5.04
CA GLU A 69 -22.00 -19.65 5.46
C GLU A 69 -23.04 -19.63 4.35
N TYR A 70 -22.63 -19.33 3.11
CA TYR A 70 -23.51 -19.30 1.95
C TYR A 70 -24.24 -20.65 1.71
N TYR A 71 -23.56 -21.78 1.97
CA TYR A 71 -24.17 -23.10 1.76
C TYR A 71 -24.96 -23.64 2.96
N ASN A 72 -24.69 -23.17 4.18
CA ASN A 72 -25.25 -23.79 5.38
C ASN A 72 -26.32 -22.96 6.10
N GLU A 73 -26.57 -21.69 5.72
CA GLU A 73 -27.64 -20.76 6.18
C GLU A 73 -28.01 -20.78 7.68
N GLY A 74 -27.17 -21.38 8.52
CA GLY A 74 -27.51 -21.78 9.88
C GLY A 74 -26.69 -21.07 10.95
N THR A 75 -25.70 -20.26 10.56
CA THR A 75 -24.91 -19.49 11.52
C THR A 75 -25.60 -18.17 11.83
N ASN A 76 -25.45 -17.71 13.07
CA ASN A 76 -25.90 -16.39 13.44
C ASN A 76 -25.15 -15.33 12.62
N ARG A 77 -25.89 -14.54 11.85
CA ARG A 77 -25.39 -13.46 10.99
C ARG A 77 -24.42 -12.53 11.70
N VAL A 78 -24.65 -12.25 13.00
CA VAL A 78 -23.78 -11.37 13.81
C VAL A 78 -22.40 -11.99 14.02
N ILE A 79 -22.32 -13.30 14.22
CA ILE A 79 -21.05 -14.02 14.43
C ILE A 79 -20.23 -14.00 13.15
N MET A 80 -20.85 -14.25 12.00
CA MET A 80 -20.14 -14.19 10.71
C MET A 80 -19.66 -12.77 10.39
N ILE A 81 -20.50 -11.75 10.55
CA ILE A 81 -20.07 -10.35 10.35
C ILE A 81 -18.87 -10.01 11.24
N SER A 82 -18.91 -10.42 12.51
CA SER A 82 -17.81 -10.19 13.44
C SER A 82 -16.53 -10.93 13.02
N PHE A 83 -16.65 -12.17 12.56
CA PHE A 83 -15.54 -12.96 12.03
C PHE A 83 -14.87 -12.26 10.84
N PHE A 84 -15.65 -11.86 9.83
CA PHE A 84 -15.14 -11.12 8.66
C PHE A 84 -14.46 -9.80 9.05
N PHE A 85 -15.07 -9.08 9.99
CA PHE A 85 -14.53 -7.80 10.46
C PHE A 85 -13.18 -7.97 11.17
N ILE A 86 -13.07 -8.96 12.07
CA ILE A 86 -11.84 -9.25 12.81
C ILE A 86 -10.72 -9.69 11.87
N PHE A 87 -10.99 -10.62 10.95
CA PHE A 87 -10.00 -11.06 9.96
C PHE A 87 -9.56 -9.91 9.05
N THR A 88 -10.48 -8.99 8.72
CA THR A 88 -10.18 -7.79 7.95
C THR A 88 -9.30 -6.79 8.69
N LEU A 89 -9.50 -6.61 9.99
CA LEU A 89 -8.61 -5.79 10.82
C LEU A 89 -7.23 -6.43 11.00
N LEU A 90 -7.19 -7.76 11.18
CA LEU A 90 -5.93 -8.49 11.35
C LEU A 90 -5.04 -8.38 10.10
N LYS A 91 -5.62 -8.54 8.90
CA LYS A 91 -4.86 -8.37 7.65
C LYS A 91 -4.37 -6.93 7.48
N ALA A 92 -5.19 -5.93 7.80
CA ALA A 92 -4.78 -4.53 7.73
C ALA A 92 -3.62 -4.23 8.69
N TYR A 93 -3.69 -4.73 9.92
CA TYR A 93 -2.59 -4.59 10.90
C TYR A 93 -1.30 -5.28 10.44
N LEU A 94 -1.39 -6.50 9.88
CA LEU A 94 -0.23 -7.23 9.36
C LEU A 94 0.42 -6.52 8.15
N ILE A 95 -0.40 -5.94 7.26
CA ILE A 95 0.07 -5.09 6.16
C ILE A 95 0.82 -3.88 6.73
N VAL A 96 0.16 -3.11 7.59
CA VAL A 96 0.74 -1.90 8.19
C VAL A 96 2.04 -2.24 8.90
N LYS A 97 2.06 -3.20 9.82
CA LYS A 97 3.25 -3.56 10.61
C LYS A 97 4.45 -3.95 9.75
N VAL A 98 4.25 -4.64 8.62
CA VAL A 98 5.36 -5.21 7.84
C VAL A 98 5.73 -4.41 6.61
N PHE A 99 4.77 -3.79 5.92
CA PHE A 99 5.11 -2.77 4.92
C PHE A 99 5.67 -1.50 5.60
N MET A 100 5.43 -1.31 6.91
CA MET A 100 6.15 -0.35 7.78
C MET A 100 7.46 -0.89 8.37
N HIS A 101 8.04 -1.96 7.85
CA HIS A 101 9.35 -2.46 8.30
C HIS A 101 10.53 -1.57 7.83
N LEU A 102 10.44 -0.27 8.13
CA LEU A 102 11.51 0.73 8.16
C LEU A 102 11.46 1.35 9.57
N GLY A 103 12.00 0.62 10.55
CA GLY A 103 11.95 0.98 11.97
C GLY A 103 12.64 2.29 12.37
N ASP A 104 13.40 2.91 11.47
CA ASP A 104 14.17 4.12 11.77
C ASP A 104 13.55 5.42 11.18
N GLU A 105 12.66 5.31 10.19
CA GLU A 105 12.02 6.47 9.50
C GLU A 105 10.47 6.46 9.59
N VAL A 106 9.94 5.67 10.53
CA VAL A 106 8.50 5.33 10.65
C VAL A 106 7.55 6.53 10.71
N ARG A 107 8.02 7.70 11.17
CA ARG A 107 7.16 8.87 11.39
C ARG A 107 6.58 9.45 10.10
N ALA A 108 7.36 9.47 9.02
CA ALA A 108 6.90 10.00 7.73
C ALA A 108 5.88 9.06 7.08
N PHE A 109 6.17 7.75 7.09
CA PHE A 109 5.28 6.76 6.48
C PHE A 109 3.98 6.56 7.28
N ILE A 110 4.04 6.59 8.62
CA ILE A 110 2.84 6.58 9.47
C ILE A 110 1.92 7.74 9.11
N ASN A 111 2.43 8.95 8.96
CA ASN A 111 1.62 10.09 8.57
C ASN A 111 0.97 9.90 7.19
N THR A 112 1.68 9.33 6.20
CA THR A 112 1.08 9.06 4.87
C THR A 112 -0.02 8.01 4.88
N VAL A 113 -0.07 7.13 5.88
CA VAL A 113 -1.13 6.11 6.01
C VAL A 113 -2.25 6.61 6.92
N ILE A 114 -1.92 7.25 8.05
CA ILE A 114 -2.89 7.75 9.03
C ILE A 114 -3.69 8.92 8.49
N ILE A 115 -3.05 9.89 7.82
CA ILE A 115 -3.76 11.08 7.32
C ILE A 115 -4.90 10.70 6.37
N PRO A 116 -4.69 9.91 5.30
CA PRO A 116 -5.79 9.50 4.42
C PRO A 116 -6.82 8.61 5.14
N LEU A 117 -6.41 7.74 6.07
CA LEU A 117 -7.35 6.95 6.89
C LEU A 117 -8.24 7.83 7.76
N LEU A 118 -7.68 8.87 8.37
CA LEU A 118 -8.40 9.75 9.29
C LEU A 118 -9.38 10.65 8.53
N ILE A 119 -8.98 11.17 7.37
CA ILE A 119 -9.87 11.91 6.46
C ILE A 119 -11.01 11.00 5.97
N PHE A 120 -10.71 9.73 5.67
CA PHE A 120 -11.71 8.75 5.23
C PHE A 120 -12.74 8.43 6.32
N VAL A 121 -12.31 8.18 7.56
CA VAL A 121 -13.22 7.94 8.69
C VAL A 121 -14.09 9.17 8.98
N TRP A 122 -13.49 10.37 8.98
CA TRP A 122 -14.23 11.61 9.14
C TRP A 122 -15.27 11.81 8.03
N PHE A 123 -14.91 11.49 6.78
CA PHE A 123 -15.81 11.55 5.63
C PHE A 123 -16.99 10.59 5.79
N ILE A 124 -16.77 9.34 6.23
CA ILE A 124 -17.88 8.40 6.49
C ILE A 124 -18.86 8.97 7.52
N ILE A 125 -18.35 9.55 8.60
CA ILE A 125 -19.21 10.14 9.65
C ILE A 125 -20.02 11.32 9.09
N ALA A 126 -19.37 12.20 8.32
CA ALA A 126 -20.04 13.33 7.68
C ALA A 126 -21.14 12.87 6.70
N PHE A 127 -20.85 11.86 5.87
CA PHE A 127 -21.82 11.27 4.96
C PHE A 127 -22.97 10.56 5.68
N LEU A 128 -22.71 9.89 6.81
CA LEU A 128 -23.77 9.26 7.61
C LEU A 128 -24.71 10.30 8.21
N ALA A 129 -24.16 11.40 8.72
CA ALA A 129 -24.95 12.50 9.26
C ALA A 129 -25.76 13.22 8.18
N ASP A 130 -25.17 13.46 7.01
CA ASP A 130 -25.86 14.07 5.87
C ASP A 130 -26.95 13.14 5.29
N ALA A 131 -26.69 11.83 5.26
CA ALA A 131 -27.68 10.83 4.87
C ALA A 131 -28.86 10.77 5.85
N ASP A 132 -28.60 10.77 7.16
CA ASP A 132 -29.66 10.80 8.18
C ASP A 132 -30.51 12.07 8.07
N HIS A 133 -29.87 13.23 7.90
CA HIS A 133 -30.57 14.49 7.68
C HIS A 133 -31.43 14.46 6.40
N SER A 134 -30.89 13.95 5.30
CA SER A 134 -31.61 13.80 4.02
C SER A 134 -32.83 12.87 4.15
N LEU A 135 -32.69 11.77 4.90
CA LEU A 135 -33.80 10.86 5.19
C LEU A 135 -34.88 11.53 6.04
N HIS A 136 -34.50 12.33 7.05
CA HIS A 136 -35.44 13.07 7.88
C HIS A 136 -36.21 14.14 7.08
N MET A 137 -35.54 14.89 6.21
CA MET A 137 -36.21 15.88 5.35
C MET A 137 -37.18 15.22 4.36
N ASN A 138 -36.79 14.11 3.76
CA ASN A 138 -37.66 13.39 2.83
C ASN A 138 -38.92 12.88 3.54
N THR A 139 -38.76 12.22 4.70
CA THR A 139 -39.89 11.66 5.46
C THR A 139 -40.85 12.73 5.98
N SER A 140 -40.32 13.86 6.50
CA SER A 140 -41.14 14.99 6.97
C SER A 140 -41.89 15.70 5.84
N PHE A 141 -41.26 15.88 4.67
CA PHE A 141 -41.90 16.46 3.48
C PHE A 141 -43.11 15.62 3.01
N TRP A 142 -42.93 14.30 2.88
CA TRP A 142 -44.03 13.41 2.49
C TRP A 142 -45.16 13.40 3.51
N GLN A 143 -44.86 13.54 4.80
CA GLN A 143 -45.89 13.65 5.83
C GLN A 143 -46.69 14.95 5.67
N GLN A 144 -46.00 16.07 5.43
CA GLN A 144 -46.64 17.37 5.21
C GLN A 144 -47.55 17.36 3.97
N MET A 145 -47.12 16.71 2.88
CA MET A 145 -47.96 16.55 1.69
C MET A 145 -49.21 15.69 1.93
N LYS A 146 -49.08 14.61 2.72
CA LYS A 146 -50.24 13.78 3.11
C LYS A 146 -51.25 14.60 3.91
N ASP A 147 -50.79 15.36 4.90
CA ASP A 147 -51.66 16.17 5.75
C ASP A 147 -52.38 17.26 4.95
N ALA A 148 -51.67 17.91 4.02
CA ALA A 148 -52.26 18.91 3.11
C ALA A 148 -53.32 18.30 2.17
N ALA A 149 -53.04 17.14 1.56
CA ALA A 149 -54.02 16.45 0.71
C ALA A 149 -55.27 16.02 1.49
N THR A 150 -55.10 15.55 2.73
CA THR A 150 -56.21 15.09 3.58
C THR A 150 -57.08 16.26 4.07
N GLY A 151 -56.48 17.42 4.31
CA GLY A 151 -57.19 18.66 4.67
C GLY A 151 -58.00 19.28 3.53
N ILE A 152 -57.65 19.01 2.27
CA ILE A 152 -58.40 19.47 1.08
C ILE A 152 -59.64 18.58 0.81
N ILE A 153 -59.65 17.33 1.28
CA ILE A 153 -60.73 16.36 1.04
C ILE A 153 -61.89 16.51 2.06
N LYS A 154 -61.69 17.29 3.13
CA LYS A 154 -62.64 17.47 4.24
C LYS A 154 -63.38 18.80 4.13
#